data_AF-A0A7S0Z939-F1
#
_entry.id   AF-A0A7S0Z939-F1
#
_cell.length_a   1.000
_cell.length_b   1.000
_cell.length_c   1.000
_cell.angle_alpha   90.00
_cell.angle_beta   90.00
_cell.angle_gamma   90.00
#
_symmetry.space_group_name_H-M   'P 1'
#
loop_
_entity.id
_entity.type
_entity.pdbx_description
1 polymer ?
#
loop_
_entity_poly.entity_id
_entity_poly.type
_entity_poly.pdbx_seq_one_letter_code
_entity_poly.pdbx_strand_id
1 'polypeptide(L)'
;FNVRAVAEASRGGGRRVLDGEIDWDINDPNVLKLTTGDGARVFYRVQARSMETNIDARALTTSELAQIVVDRGGDAGGVEPKVKSTRVVTKYKYRTAEEAKRGPQIVVSQTVYEYLTSFDDDQKFIQARGKPVEVSVYKLALVPYDYDTMK
;
A
#
# COMPACT_ATOMS: atom_id res chain seq x y z
N PHE A 1 3.12 0.94 0.88
CA PHE A 1 2.01 1.89 0.60
C PHE A 1 0.84 1.19 -0.11
N ASN A 2 -0.40 1.31 0.40
CA ASN A 2 -1.59 0.65 -0.15
C ASN A 2 -2.47 1.66 -0.93
N VAL A 3 -2.26 1.73 -2.24
CA VAL A 3 -2.95 2.67 -3.14
C VAL A 3 -4.45 2.40 -3.20
N ARG A 4 -4.87 1.14 -3.02
CA ARG A 4 -6.29 0.77 -3.07
C ARG A 4 -7.04 1.28 -1.84
N ALA A 5 -6.49 1.14 -0.65
CA ALA A 5 -7.11 1.68 0.55
C ALA A 5 -7.31 3.20 0.45
N VAL A 6 -6.36 3.90 -0.17
CA VAL A 6 -6.44 5.33 -0.48
C VAL A 6 -7.49 5.61 -1.56
N ALA A 7 -7.55 4.81 -2.62
CA ALA A 7 -8.57 4.92 -3.66
C ALA A 7 -10.00 4.69 -3.13
N GLU A 8 -10.19 3.69 -2.26
CA GLU A 8 -11.45 3.39 -1.58
C GLU A 8 -11.85 4.46 -0.56
N ALA A 9 -10.87 5.16 0.04
CA ALA A 9 -11.14 6.27 0.95
C ALA A 9 -11.78 7.45 0.21
N SER A 10 -11.46 7.65 -1.07
CA SER A 10 -12.08 8.67 -1.91
C SER A 10 -13.38 8.19 -2.56
N ARG A 11 -14.40 9.04 -2.64
CA ARG A 11 -15.68 8.78 -3.34
C ARG A 11 -15.55 8.67 -4.88
N GLY A 12 -14.38 9.00 -5.44
CA GLY A 12 -14.20 9.20 -6.89
C GLY A 12 -13.49 8.09 -7.66
N GLY A 13 -12.85 7.13 -7.01
CA GLY A 13 -12.24 5.95 -7.67
C GLY A 13 -11.31 6.25 -8.86
N GLY A 14 -10.71 7.44 -8.93
CA GLY A 14 -10.01 7.92 -10.13
C GLY A 14 -8.85 8.86 -9.79
N ARG A 15 -8.04 9.20 -10.81
CA ARG A 15 -6.75 9.93 -10.76
C ARG A 15 -6.66 11.13 -9.79
N ARG A 16 -7.78 11.73 -9.40
CA ARG A 16 -7.88 12.85 -8.45
C ARG A 16 -7.82 12.49 -6.95
N VAL A 17 -7.75 11.21 -6.59
CA VAL A 17 -7.60 10.77 -5.18
C VAL A 17 -6.40 11.42 -4.49
N LEU A 18 -5.33 11.66 -5.26
CA LEU A 18 -4.06 12.21 -4.79
C LEU A 18 -3.92 13.72 -5.03
N ASP A 19 -4.98 14.41 -5.48
CA ASP A 19 -4.95 15.87 -5.73
C ASP A 19 -5.01 16.70 -4.44
N GLY A 20 -5.11 16.06 -3.27
CA GLY A 20 -5.12 16.73 -1.98
C GLY A 20 -3.74 16.78 -1.30
N GLU A 21 -3.71 17.21 -0.05
CA GLU A 21 -2.46 17.46 0.69
C GLU A 21 -1.85 16.13 1.17
N ILE A 22 -0.60 15.89 0.78
CA ILE A 22 0.23 14.77 1.23
C ILE A 22 1.26 15.32 2.22
N ASP A 23 1.17 14.90 3.48
CA ASP A 23 2.16 15.17 4.51
C ASP A 23 2.92 13.88 4.84
N TRP A 24 4.18 13.84 4.42
CA TRP A 24 5.11 12.73 4.63
C TRP A 24 6.47 13.28 5.08
N ASP A 25 6.83 13.00 6.33
CA ASP A 25 8.11 13.41 6.89
C ASP A 25 9.20 12.39 6.53
N ILE A 26 10.27 12.85 5.89
CA ILE A 26 11.43 12.03 5.57
C ILE A 26 12.14 11.51 6.83
N ASN A 27 12.01 12.22 7.96
CA ASN A 27 12.61 11.85 9.24
C ASN A 27 11.74 10.85 10.04
N ASP A 28 10.43 10.79 9.75
CA ASP A 28 9.54 9.71 10.20
C ASP A 28 8.84 9.07 9.00
N PRO A 29 9.56 8.26 8.20
CA PRO A 29 9.03 7.68 6.97
C PRO A 29 7.99 6.57 7.24
N ASN A 30 7.61 6.32 8.50
CA ASN A 30 6.57 5.38 8.88
C ASN A 30 5.19 6.01 8.93
N VAL A 31 5.08 7.33 8.91
CA VAL A 31 3.81 8.04 9.02
C VAL A 31 3.54 8.78 7.72
N LEU A 32 2.34 8.59 7.21
CA LEU A 32 1.81 9.34 6.09
C LEU A 32 0.43 9.86 6.48
N LYS A 33 0.22 11.15 6.27
CA LYS A 33 -1.09 11.78 6.37
C LYS A 33 -1.49 12.26 4.98
N LEU A 34 -2.73 12.02 4.62
CA LEU A 34 -3.29 12.43 3.34
C LEU A 34 -4.67 13.03 3.60
N THR A 35 -4.96 14.17 3.00
CA THR A 35 -6.33 14.63 2.80
C THR A 35 -6.70 14.36 1.35
N THR A 36 -7.72 13.56 1.09
CA THR A 36 -8.18 13.29 -0.29
C THR A 36 -8.97 14.48 -0.83
N GLY A 37 -9.11 14.57 -2.16
CA GLY A 37 -9.85 15.68 -2.80
C GLY A 37 -11.33 15.79 -2.40
N ASP A 38 -11.92 14.75 -1.82
CA ASP A 38 -13.27 14.75 -1.24
C ASP A 38 -13.30 15.01 0.27
N GLY A 39 -12.17 15.42 0.86
CA GLY A 39 -12.06 15.84 2.26
C GLY A 39 -11.83 14.71 3.27
N ALA A 40 -11.64 13.46 2.84
CA ALA A 40 -11.32 12.38 3.75
C ALA A 40 -9.88 12.49 4.25
N ARG A 41 -9.70 12.40 5.56
CA ARG A 41 -8.40 12.37 6.23
C ARG A 41 -7.98 10.92 6.40
N VAL A 42 -6.84 10.57 5.80
CA VAL A 42 -6.24 9.24 5.86
C VAL A 42 -4.96 9.34 6.66
N PHE A 43 -4.87 8.57 7.74
CA PHE A 43 -3.65 8.38 8.51
C PHE A 43 -3.14 6.97 8.28
N TYR A 44 -1.93 6.85 7.73
CA TYR A 44 -1.25 5.59 7.47
C TYR A 44 -0.02 5.51 8.37
N ARG A 45 0.08 4.45 9.18
CA ARG A 45 1.24 4.20 10.03
C ARG A 45 1.75 2.78 9.87
N VAL A 46 3.03 2.66 9.55
CA VAL A 46 3.72 1.36 9.56
C VAL A 46 4.00 0.96 11.00
N GLN A 47 3.52 -0.22 11.38
CA GLN A 47 3.65 -0.80 12.72
C GLN A 47 4.87 -1.73 12.81
N ALA A 48 5.15 -2.47 11.74
CA ALA A 48 6.28 -3.37 11.67
C ALA A 48 6.78 -3.51 10.23
N ARG A 49 8.09 -3.71 10.08
CA ARG A 49 8.73 -3.99 8.79
C ARG A 49 9.65 -5.19 8.92
N SER A 50 9.77 -5.95 7.84
CA SER A 50 10.85 -6.91 7.67
C SER A 50 11.39 -6.84 6.25
N MET A 51 12.65 -7.21 6.12
CA MET A 51 13.37 -7.27 4.86
C MET A 51 14.25 -8.50 4.85
N GLU A 52 14.19 -9.26 3.77
CA GLU A 52 15.01 -10.44 3.54
C GLU A 52 15.62 -10.35 2.16
N THR A 53 16.94 -10.46 2.08
CA THR A 53 17.68 -10.38 0.81
C THR A 53 18.29 -11.74 0.52
N ASN A 54 18.15 -12.20 -0.72
CA ASN A 54 18.87 -13.36 -1.25
C ASN A 54 19.70 -12.90 -2.44
N ILE A 55 21.00 -12.67 -2.19
CA ILE A 55 21.93 -12.09 -3.16
C ILE A 55 22.16 -13.07 -4.32
N ASP A 56 22.37 -14.35 -4.03
CA ASP A 56 22.60 -15.39 -5.05
C ASP A 56 21.39 -15.52 -5.98
N ALA A 57 20.18 -15.46 -5.41
CA ALA A 57 18.96 -15.44 -6.18
C ALA A 57 18.63 -14.05 -6.75
N ARG A 58 19.42 -13.00 -6.51
CA ARG A 58 19.11 -11.60 -6.86
C ARG A 58 17.65 -11.27 -6.56
N ALA A 59 17.25 -11.54 -5.32
CA ALA A 59 15.89 -11.37 -4.85
C ALA A 59 15.86 -10.59 -3.53
N LEU A 60 14.80 -9.81 -3.37
CA LEU A 60 14.52 -9.06 -2.16
C LEU A 60 13.06 -9.28 -1.80
N THR A 61 12.77 -9.61 -0.54
CA THR A 61 11.41 -9.65 -0.02
C THR A 61 11.29 -8.62 1.08
N THR A 62 10.31 -7.73 0.96
CA THR A 62 9.94 -6.78 2.01
C THR A 62 8.54 -7.10 2.51
N SER A 63 8.29 -6.81 3.78
CA SER A 63 6.96 -6.89 4.39
C SER A 63 6.73 -5.66 5.24
N GLU A 64 5.57 -5.03 5.08
CA GLU A 64 5.12 -3.89 5.88
C GLU A 64 3.75 -4.23 6.47
N LEU A 65 3.65 -4.21 7.80
CA LEU A 65 2.35 -4.22 8.49
C LEU A 65 2.01 -2.78 8.82
N ALA A 66 0.85 -2.31 8.40
CA ALA A 66 0.40 -0.95 8.60
C ALA A 66 -1.04 -0.89 9.07
N GLN A 67 -1.33 0.15 9.85
CA GLN A 67 -2.68 0.55 10.23
C GLN A 67 -3.06 1.78 9.42
N ILE A 68 -4.29 1.78 8.94
CA ILE A 68 -4.88 2.89 8.18
C ILE A 68 -6.11 3.35 8.93
N VAL A 69 -6.17 4.63 9.27
CA VAL A 69 -7.37 5.27 9.79
C VAL A 69 -7.92 6.17 8.71
N VAL A 70 -9.20 6.03 8.40
CA VAL A 70 -9.92 6.88 7.44
C VAL A 70 -11.03 7.61 8.19
N ASP A 71 -10.89 8.91 8.28
CA ASP A 71 -11.80 9.82 8.96
C ASP A 71 -12.39 10.79 7.93
N ARG A 72 -13.71 10.80 7.76
CA ARG A 72 -14.41 11.64 6.78
C ARG A 72 -15.01 12.93 7.38
N GLY A 73 -14.62 13.28 8.61
CA GLY A 73 -15.07 14.50 9.28
C GLY A 73 -16.29 14.26 10.17
N GLY A 74 -16.09 14.50 11.47
CA GLY A 74 -17.12 15.00 12.36
C GLY A 74 -17.32 16.49 12.08
N ASP A 75 -18.55 16.83 11.70
CA ASP A 75 -19.24 18.13 11.79
C ASP A 75 -20.58 18.06 11.03
N ALA A 76 -20.79 17.01 10.21
CA ALA A 76 -22.09 16.65 9.65
C ALA A 76 -22.31 15.13 9.70
N GLY A 77 -22.76 14.61 10.85
CA GLY A 77 -23.50 13.33 10.89
C GLY A 77 -22.89 12.10 11.57
N GLY A 78 -21.91 12.23 12.47
CA GLY A 78 -21.61 11.18 13.46
C GLY A 78 -21.07 9.84 12.92
N VAL A 79 -20.41 9.83 11.76
CA VAL A 79 -19.78 8.62 11.22
C VAL A 79 -18.43 8.40 11.90
N GLU A 80 -18.28 7.30 12.63
CA GLU A 80 -17.03 6.94 13.29
C GLU A 80 -15.88 6.70 12.28
N PRO A 81 -14.63 7.07 12.63
CA PRO A 81 -13.46 6.76 11.82
C PRO A 81 -13.32 5.27 11.56
N LYS A 82 -13.04 4.90 10.31
CA LYS A 82 -12.80 3.50 9.94
C LYS A 82 -11.33 3.15 10.14
N VAL A 83 -11.07 2.06 10.85
CA VAL A 83 -9.72 1.50 11.01
C VAL A 83 -9.56 0.28 10.10
N LYS A 84 -8.45 0.20 9.38
CA LYS A 84 -8.05 -0.96 8.58
C LYS A 84 -6.66 -1.42 9.01
N SER A 85 -6.43 -2.72 8.97
CA SER A 85 -5.10 -3.32 9.15
C SER A 85 -4.69 -4.00 7.86
N THR A 86 -3.52 -3.63 7.34
CA THR A 86 -3.04 -4.11 6.04
C THR A 86 -1.61 -4.62 6.17
N ARG A 87 -1.31 -5.75 5.53
CA ARG A 87 0.07 -6.23 5.34
C ARG A 87 0.40 -6.22 3.87
N VAL A 88 1.50 -5.57 3.50
CA VAL A 88 2.01 -5.55 2.13
C VAL A 88 3.29 -6.35 2.09
N VAL A 89 3.31 -7.44 1.32
CA VAL A 89 4.52 -8.24 1.04
C VAL A 89 4.94 -7.98 -0.39
N THR A 90 6.15 -7.46 -0.58
CA THR A 90 6.68 -7.16 -1.91
C THR A 90 7.90 -8.03 -2.19
N LYS A 91 7.87 -8.77 -3.30
CA LYS A 91 8.97 -9.60 -3.77
C LYS A 91 9.55 -8.99 -5.04
N TYR A 92 10.85 -8.75 -5.04
CA TYR A 92 11.62 -8.23 -6.15
C TYR A 92 12.54 -9.33 -6.68
N LYS A 93 12.70 -9.37 -8.00
CA LYS A 93 13.71 -10.17 -8.68
C LYS A 93 14.45 -9.27 -9.67
N TYR A 94 15.76 -9.22 -9.53
CA TYR A 94 16.66 -8.43 -10.37
C TYR A 94 17.33 -9.32 -11.41
N ARG A 95 17.56 -8.76 -12.59
CA ARG A 95 18.26 -9.35 -13.73
C ARG A 95 19.30 -8.38 -14.26
N THR A 96 20.38 -8.88 -14.85
CA THR A 96 21.31 -8.01 -15.60
C THR A 96 20.67 -7.53 -16.90
N ALA A 97 21.28 -6.54 -17.55
CA ALA A 97 20.81 -6.08 -18.86
C ALA A 97 20.85 -7.22 -19.91
N GLU A 98 21.88 -8.05 -19.88
CA GLU A 98 22.06 -9.19 -20.79
C GLU A 98 20.98 -10.25 -20.60
N GLU A 99 20.62 -10.55 -19.35
CA GLU A 99 19.56 -11.50 -19.01
C GLU A 99 18.16 -10.96 -19.30
N ALA A 100 17.96 -9.67 -19.04
CA ALA A 100 16.71 -8.99 -19.33
C ALA A 100 16.49 -8.87 -20.85
N LYS A 101 17.57 -8.75 -21.64
CA LYS A 101 17.51 -8.44 -23.08
C LYS A 101 16.68 -7.17 -23.30
N ARG A 102 15.52 -7.30 -23.96
CA ARG A 102 14.53 -6.21 -24.14
C ARG A 102 13.39 -6.24 -23.11
N GLY A 103 13.46 -7.14 -22.13
CA GLY A 103 12.48 -7.29 -21.07
C GLY A 103 12.80 -6.44 -19.83
N PRO A 104 11.93 -6.49 -18.81
CA PRO A 104 12.13 -5.72 -17.58
C PRO A 104 13.31 -6.24 -16.77
N GLN A 105 14.18 -5.34 -16.32
CA GLN A 105 15.33 -5.69 -15.47
C GLN A 105 14.91 -6.05 -14.05
N ILE A 106 13.81 -5.47 -13.56
CA ILE A 106 13.26 -5.79 -12.25
C ILE A 106 11.81 -6.21 -12.43
N VAL A 107 11.46 -7.38 -11.90
CA VAL A 107 10.06 -7.79 -11.76
C VAL A 107 9.68 -7.82 -10.31
N VAL A 108 8.48 -7.34 -10.04
CA VAL A 108 7.98 -7.17 -8.69
C VAL A 108 6.62 -7.82 -8.59
N SER A 109 6.40 -8.58 -7.52
CA SER A 109 5.08 -9.03 -7.10
C SER A 109 4.78 -8.41 -5.75
N GLN A 110 3.68 -7.68 -5.64
CA GLN A 110 3.19 -7.13 -4.38
C GLN A 110 1.88 -7.82 -4.02
N THR A 111 1.86 -8.46 -2.85
CA THR A 111 0.65 -9.03 -2.28
C THR A 111 0.19 -8.15 -1.13
N VAL A 112 -1.04 -7.65 -1.22
CA VAL A 112 -1.70 -6.86 -0.19
C VAL A 112 -2.72 -7.74 0.52
N TYR A 113 -2.58 -7.86 1.82
CA TYR A 113 -3.46 -8.60 2.71
C TYR A 113 -4.25 -7.61 3.55
N GLU A 114 -5.57 -7.66 3.49
CA GLU A 114 -6.44 -6.88 4.37
C GLU A 114 -6.96 -7.76 5.51
N TYR A 115 -6.91 -7.23 6.72
CA TYR A 115 -7.39 -7.90 7.93
C TYR A 115 -8.54 -7.12 8.53
N LEU A 116 -9.47 -7.85 9.15
CA LEU A 116 -10.42 -7.24 10.07
C LEU A 116 -9.68 -6.71 11.29
N THR A 117 -10.23 -5.64 11.84
CA THR A 117 -9.81 -5.02 13.10
C THR A 117 -10.88 -5.27 14.16
N SER A 118 -10.55 -4.98 15.42
CA SER A 118 -11.52 -5.04 16.53
C SER A 118 -12.63 -3.99 16.43
N PHE A 119 -12.59 -3.11 15.42
CA PHE A 119 -13.64 -2.13 15.14
C PHE A 119 -14.60 -2.62 14.04
N ASP A 120 -14.33 -3.79 13.45
CA ASP A 120 -15.26 -4.48 12.56
C ASP A 120 -16.23 -5.37 13.36
N ASP A 121 -17.19 -6.01 12.69
CA ASP A 121 -18.15 -6.92 13.33
C ASP A 121 -17.45 -8.02 14.16
N ASP A 122 -17.77 -8.06 15.46
CA ASP A 122 -17.14 -8.96 16.44
C ASP A 122 -17.16 -10.42 16.01
N GLN A 123 -18.29 -10.89 15.47
CA GLN A 123 -18.42 -12.28 15.05
C GLN A 123 -17.51 -12.57 13.86
N LYS A 124 -17.48 -11.69 12.85
CA LYS A 124 -16.58 -11.83 11.70
C LYS A 124 -15.11 -11.71 12.10
N PHE A 125 -14.78 -10.80 13.01
CA PHE A 125 -13.41 -10.63 13.51
C PHE A 125 -12.90 -11.89 14.20
N ILE A 126 -13.70 -12.45 15.12
CA ILE A 126 -13.37 -13.71 15.82
C ILE A 126 -13.28 -14.87 14.82
N GLN A 127 -14.20 -14.97 13.87
CA GLN A 127 -14.19 -16.02 12.84
C GLN A 127 -12.99 -15.93 11.90
N ALA A 128 -12.52 -14.72 11.59
CA ALA A 128 -11.36 -14.52 10.73
C ALA A 128 -10.06 -15.05 11.36
N ARG A 129 -9.96 -15.10 12.70
CA ARG A 129 -8.81 -15.68 13.44
C ARG A 129 -7.44 -15.15 12.96
N GLY A 130 -7.36 -13.85 12.69
CA GLY A 130 -6.15 -13.21 12.18
C GLY A 130 -5.75 -13.59 10.75
N LYS A 131 -6.63 -14.27 10.00
CA LYS A 131 -6.45 -14.53 8.57
C LYS A 131 -6.86 -13.28 7.75
N PRO A 132 -6.23 -13.06 6.59
CA PRO A 132 -6.66 -12.01 5.70
C PRO A 132 -8.07 -12.31 5.17
N VAL A 133 -8.92 -11.29 5.15
CA VAL A 133 -10.28 -11.37 4.57
C VAL A 133 -10.29 -10.99 3.10
N GLU A 134 -9.26 -10.26 2.66
CA GLU A 134 -9.05 -9.95 1.25
C GLU A 134 -7.57 -10.01 0.90
N VAL A 135 -7.27 -10.51 -0.30
CA VAL A 135 -5.92 -10.63 -0.83
C VAL A 135 -5.89 -10.11 -2.26
N SER A 136 -5.07 -9.08 -2.51
CA SER A 136 -4.83 -8.53 -3.84
C SER A 136 -3.38 -8.77 -4.26
N VAL A 137 -3.16 -9.14 -5.52
CA VAL A 137 -1.82 -9.37 -6.06
C VAL A 137 -1.59 -8.44 -7.25
N TYR A 138 -0.54 -7.63 -7.15
CA TYR A 138 -0.09 -6.73 -8.21
C TYR A 138 1.25 -7.20 -8.75
N LYS A 139 1.42 -7.10 -10.07
CA LYS A 139 2.68 -7.42 -10.75
C LYS A 139 3.18 -6.17 -11.44
N LEU A 140 4.42 -5.79 -11.17
CA LEU A 140 5.07 -4.63 -11.78
C LEU A 140 6.30 -5.12 -12.55
N ALA A 141 6.53 -4.50 -13.69
CA ALA A 141 7.70 -4.71 -14.53
C ALA A 141 8.41 -3.36 -14.65
N LEU A 142 9.61 -3.26 -14.10
CA LEU A 142 10.41 -2.04 -14.14
C LEU A 142 11.47 -2.22 -15.23
N VAL A 143 11.41 -1.33 -16.21
CA VAL A 143 12.41 -1.18 -17.26
C VAL A 143 13.33 -0.01 -16.89
N PRO A 144 14.61 -0.05 -17.31
CA PRO A 144 15.49 1.10 -17.14
C PRO A 144 14.87 2.34 -17.78
N TYR A 145 15.03 3.48 -17.12
CA TYR A 145 14.58 4.76 -17.62
C TYR A 145 15.52 5.20 -18.76
N ASP A 146 14.98 5.29 -19.97
CA ASP A 146 15.69 5.75 -21.16
C ASP A 146 15.20 7.16 -21.51
N TYR A 147 16.09 8.15 -21.40
CA TYR A 147 15.79 9.55 -21.69
C TYR A 147 15.45 9.80 -23.16
N ASP A 148 15.84 8.90 -24.08
CA ASP A 148 15.71 9.14 -25.53
C ASP A 148 14.38 8.65 -26.13
N THR A 149 13.60 7.82 -25.42
CA THR A 149 12.35 7.21 -25.94
C THR A 149 11.06 7.98 -25.62
N MET A 150 11.15 9.16 -24.98
CA MET A 150 9.99 10.01 -24.63
C MET A 150 9.91 11.35 -25.39
N LYS A 151 10.68 11.51 -26.48
CA LYS A 151 10.45 12.58 -27.46
C LYS A 151 9.61 12.08 -28.62
#